data_AF-A0A8H8QGM0-F1
#
_entry.id   AF-A0A8H8QGM0-F1
#
_cell.length_a   1.000
_cell.length_b   1.000
_cell.length_c   1.000
_cell.angle_alpha   90.00
_cell.angle_beta   90.00
_cell.angle_gamma   90.00
#
_symmetry.space_group_name_H-M   'P 1'
#
loop_
_entity.id
_entity.type
_entity.pdbx_description
1 polymer ?
#
loop_
_entity_poly.entity_id
_entity_poly.type
_entity_poly.pdbx_seq_one_letter_code
_entity_poly.pdbx_strand_id
1 'polypeptide(L)'
;MWPYTYDSCDVGTLPNQTFANGTGPIAAQTTGVYVDKYGPYLSYLPGQRLIRCTCRNSDDHPGPKHADGSWVGRSAPEIDIIEAVASHVRGSRGFASMSAQIAPFNTGYNLTDTPSSTEFFSPDAELNSYTGSVYQQAASGLVYTKRSAYEDTQATFSSNGFEYNPGSDPDSYILWTVDGDPMWRLNSQALGPDVGTQIGQRPIAYEPMYILLNLGISASFTTVDWRHLTWPATMLVDYVRVWQVEGEENVGCDPENAPTAAYIEKHKEAYYNANLTTWTETRERGGYAQSFPGNSMLGQC
;
A
#
# COMPACT_ATOMS: atom_id res chain seq x y z
N MET A 1 8.10 -5.86 -2.95
CA MET A 1 7.59 -6.01 -1.57
C MET A 1 6.41 -5.08 -1.42
N TRP A 2 6.63 -3.77 -1.55
CA TRP A 2 5.56 -2.81 -1.77
C TRP A 2 4.85 -3.05 -3.11
N PRO A 3 3.53 -2.78 -3.23
CA PRO A 3 2.58 -2.43 -2.16
C PRO A 3 1.76 -3.65 -1.71
N TYR A 4 2.36 -4.84 -1.69
CA TYR A 4 1.58 -6.06 -1.40
C TYR A 4 0.98 -6.02 0.01
N THR A 5 -0.19 -6.64 0.14
CA THR A 5 -0.76 -7.13 1.39
C THR A 5 -1.45 -8.45 1.07
N TYR A 6 -0.68 -9.56 1.14
CA TYR A 6 -1.14 -10.81 0.56
C TYR A 6 -0.44 -12.06 1.11
N ASP A 7 -1.24 -13.07 1.43
CA ASP A 7 -0.81 -14.35 2.02
C ASP A 7 -1.49 -15.57 1.32
N SER A 8 -1.68 -15.44 0.00
CA SER A 8 -2.17 -16.54 -0.84
C SER A 8 -1.11 -17.00 -1.82
N CYS A 9 -1.19 -18.26 -2.22
CA CYS A 9 -0.32 -18.87 -3.23
C CYS A 9 -1.07 -19.02 -4.56
N ASP A 10 -1.15 -17.92 -5.31
CA ASP A 10 -1.81 -17.85 -6.61
C ASP A 10 -1.11 -16.84 -7.54
N VAL A 11 -1.70 -16.64 -8.72
CA VAL A 11 -1.16 -15.79 -9.80
C VAL A 11 -0.97 -14.34 -9.38
N GLY A 12 -1.69 -13.85 -8.36
CA GLY A 12 -1.56 -12.49 -7.83
C GLY A 12 -0.15 -12.15 -7.36
N THR A 13 0.59 -13.17 -6.92
CA THR A 13 1.96 -13.03 -6.42
C THR A 13 3.03 -13.06 -7.49
N LEU A 14 2.67 -13.45 -8.73
CA LEU A 14 3.60 -13.59 -9.84
C LEU A 14 3.82 -12.25 -10.55
N PRO A 15 4.93 -12.11 -11.31
CA PRO A 15 5.17 -10.91 -12.11
C PRO A 15 3.96 -10.56 -12.97
N ASN A 16 3.56 -9.28 -12.96
CA ASN A 16 2.43 -8.72 -13.71
C ASN A 16 1.07 -9.39 -13.46
N GLN A 17 0.92 -10.22 -12.42
CA GLN A 17 -0.23 -11.10 -12.23
C GLN A 17 -0.48 -12.03 -13.43
N THR A 18 0.60 -12.57 -14.02
CA THR A 18 0.55 -13.54 -15.12
C THR A 18 1.28 -14.83 -14.78
N PHE A 19 0.94 -15.91 -15.47
CA PHE A 19 1.57 -17.22 -15.32
C PHE A 19 2.96 -17.25 -15.96
N ALA A 20 3.79 -18.21 -15.53
CA ALA A 20 5.17 -18.38 -16.00
C ALA A 20 5.31 -18.57 -17.52
N ASN A 21 4.28 -19.10 -18.19
CA ASN A 21 4.25 -19.31 -19.64
C ASN A 21 3.90 -18.03 -20.44
N GLY A 22 3.76 -16.88 -19.76
CA GLY A 22 3.40 -15.59 -20.37
C GLY A 22 1.89 -15.41 -20.62
N THR A 23 1.06 -16.41 -20.36
CA THR A 23 -0.40 -16.24 -20.33
C THR A 23 -0.86 -15.80 -18.94
N GLY A 24 -2.13 -15.46 -18.77
CA GLY A 24 -2.64 -15.00 -17.49
C GLY A 24 -4.16 -14.87 -17.51
N PRO A 25 -4.77 -14.56 -16.36
CA PRO A 25 -6.15 -14.14 -16.31
C PRO A 25 -6.39 -13.00 -17.32
N ILE A 26 -7.46 -13.09 -18.11
CA ILE A 26 -7.75 -12.10 -19.17
C ILE A 26 -7.79 -10.69 -18.58
N ALA A 27 -8.41 -10.50 -17.41
CA ALA A 27 -8.48 -9.20 -16.79
C ALA A 27 -7.10 -8.62 -16.45
N ALA A 28 -6.16 -9.45 -15.98
CA ALA A 28 -4.79 -9.01 -15.69
C ALA A 28 -4.05 -8.53 -16.96
N GLN A 29 -4.46 -8.98 -18.14
CA GLN A 29 -3.84 -8.61 -19.42
C GLN A 29 -4.54 -7.46 -20.15
N THR A 30 -5.80 -7.17 -19.81
CA THR A 30 -6.64 -6.25 -20.61
C THR A 30 -7.30 -5.13 -19.85
N THR A 31 -7.16 -5.07 -18.51
CA THR A 31 -7.86 -4.07 -17.68
C THR A 31 -6.94 -3.06 -17.02
N GLY A 32 -5.70 -2.92 -17.48
CA GLY A 32 -4.87 -1.78 -17.13
C GLY A 32 -5.53 -0.46 -17.53
N VAL A 33 -5.45 0.55 -16.67
CA VAL A 33 -6.08 1.87 -16.89
C VAL A 33 -5.15 2.88 -17.55
N TYR A 34 -3.86 2.56 -17.65
CA TYR A 34 -2.84 3.41 -18.27
C TYR A 34 -2.34 2.85 -19.61
N VAL A 35 -3.28 2.46 -20.47
CA VAL A 35 -3.02 1.71 -21.72
C VAL A 35 -2.09 2.46 -22.66
N ASP A 36 -2.32 3.76 -22.88
CA ASP A 36 -1.53 4.54 -23.85
C ASP A 36 -0.06 4.67 -23.46
N LYS A 37 0.26 4.58 -22.16
CA LYS A 37 1.62 4.78 -21.65
C LYS A 37 2.37 3.47 -21.40
N TYR A 38 1.68 2.44 -20.92
CA TYR A 38 2.33 1.19 -20.49
C TYR A 38 1.88 -0.03 -21.28
N GLY A 39 0.68 0.00 -21.85
CA GLY A 39 0.03 -1.16 -22.47
C GLY A 39 -1.15 -1.67 -21.64
N PRO A 40 -1.82 -2.73 -22.12
CA PRO A 40 -3.13 -3.16 -21.60
C PRO A 40 -3.07 -3.90 -20.26
N TYR A 41 -1.87 -4.25 -19.79
CA TYR A 41 -1.66 -5.05 -18.59
C TYR A 41 -2.03 -4.26 -17.33
N LEU A 42 -2.57 -4.99 -16.36
CA LEU A 42 -3.04 -4.45 -15.09
C LEU A 42 -1.89 -4.15 -14.13
N SER A 43 -0.88 -5.03 -14.06
CA SER A 43 0.24 -4.89 -13.13
C SER A 43 1.59 -4.94 -13.85
N TYR A 44 2.51 -4.12 -13.38
CA TYR A 44 3.92 -4.10 -13.78
C TYR A 44 4.83 -4.39 -12.58
N LEU A 45 4.27 -4.96 -11.51
CA LEU A 45 5.02 -5.40 -10.35
C LEU A 45 5.85 -6.64 -10.69
N PRO A 46 7.07 -6.78 -10.14
CA PRO A 46 7.93 -7.94 -10.36
C PRO A 46 7.45 -9.21 -9.65
N GLY A 47 6.25 -9.20 -9.07
CA GLY A 47 5.77 -10.21 -8.13
C GLY A 47 6.11 -9.88 -6.68
N GLN A 48 5.46 -10.57 -5.76
CA GLN A 48 5.78 -10.49 -4.34
C GLN A 48 7.04 -11.33 -4.08
N ARG A 49 8.03 -10.75 -3.39
CA ARG A 49 9.33 -11.40 -3.18
C ARG A 49 9.26 -12.52 -2.13
N LEU A 50 8.60 -12.24 -1.01
CA LEU A 50 8.50 -13.13 0.13
C LEU A 50 7.09 -13.73 0.17
N ILE A 51 6.81 -14.63 -0.76
CA ILE A 51 5.47 -15.17 -1.01
C ILE A 51 5.24 -16.48 -0.30
N ARG A 52 3.96 -16.81 -0.10
CA ARG A 52 3.54 -18.11 0.41
C ARG A 52 4.05 -19.30 -0.43
N CYS A 53 4.16 -19.12 -1.75
CA CYS A 53 4.69 -20.14 -2.67
C CYS A 53 6.22 -20.28 -2.66
N THR A 54 6.94 -19.60 -1.77
CA THR A 54 8.39 -19.79 -1.63
C THR A 54 8.68 -21.27 -1.36
N CYS A 55 9.72 -21.84 -1.97
CA CYS A 55 10.07 -23.25 -1.80
C CYS A 55 10.15 -23.60 -0.30
N ARG A 56 9.51 -24.72 0.08
CA ARG A 56 9.34 -25.08 1.50
C ARG A 56 10.67 -25.26 2.25
N ASN A 57 11.71 -25.64 1.51
CA ASN A 57 13.07 -25.84 2.01
C ASN A 57 13.95 -24.58 1.91
N SER A 58 13.42 -23.44 1.45
CA SER A 58 14.20 -22.19 1.37
C SER A 58 14.66 -21.74 2.75
N ASP A 59 15.89 -21.23 2.82
CA ASP A 59 16.47 -20.56 3.98
C ASP A 59 16.44 -19.02 3.82
N ASP A 60 15.72 -18.53 2.82
CA ASP A 60 15.66 -17.12 2.42
C ASP A 60 14.25 -16.55 2.50
N HIS A 61 13.57 -16.85 3.59
CA HIS A 61 12.25 -16.35 3.90
C HIS A 61 12.14 -16.11 5.42
N PRO A 62 11.70 -14.93 5.90
CA PRO A 62 11.65 -14.63 7.34
C PRO A 62 10.61 -15.47 8.07
N GLY A 63 9.57 -15.93 7.36
CA GLY A 63 8.47 -16.67 7.94
C GLY A 63 7.46 -15.80 8.69
N PRO A 64 6.61 -16.40 9.55
CA PRO A 64 6.62 -17.80 9.98
C PRO A 64 6.07 -18.76 8.89
N LYS A 65 5.79 -20.02 9.26
CA LYS A 65 5.12 -20.99 8.38
C LYS A 65 3.70 -21.26 8.85
N HIS A 66 2.82 -21.45 7.87
CA HIS A 66 1.49 -22.03 8.07
C HIS A 66 1.59 -23.49 8.51
N ALA A 67 0.50 -24.03 9.07
CA ALA A 67 0.42 -25.42 9.53
C ALA A 67 0.65 -26.45 8.40
N ASP A 68 0.37 -26.09 7.15
CA ASP A 68 0.62 -26.93 5.96
C ASP A 68 2.10 -26.93 5.49
N GLY A 69 2.96 -26.19 6.19
CA GLY A 69 4.39 -26.04 5.91
C GLY A 69 4.73 -25.01 4.83
N SER A 70 3.73 -24.32 4.25
CA SER A 70 3.94 -23.14 3.40
C SER A 70 4.34 -21.93 4.25
N TRP A 71 4.94 -20.93 3.62
CA TRP A 71 5.36 -19.71 4.30
C TRP A 71 4.18 -18.74 4.46
N VAL A 72 4.16 -17.94 5.53
CA VAL A 72 3.29 -16.76 5.58
C VAL A 72 3.83 -15.73 4.59
N GLY A 73 3.01 -15.30 3.63
CA GLY A 73 3.36 -14.25 2.68
C GLY A 73 3.69 -12.94 3.41
N ARG A 74 4.87 -12.40 3.16
CA ARG A 74 5.36 -11.15 3.74
C ARG A 74 5.36 -10.02 2.73
N SER A 75 5.10 -8.83 3.21
CA SER A 75 4.79 -7.70 2.36
C SER A 75 5.28 -6.36 2.94
N ALA A 76 5.01 -5.26 2.24
CA ALA A 76 5.38 -3.92 2.69
C ALA A 76 4.27 -2.94 2.26
N PRO A 77 3.12 -2.96 2.95
CA PRO A 77 1.97 -2.15 2.61
C PRO A 77 2.21 -0.68 2.97
N GLU A 78 1.37 0.20 2.42
CA GLU A 78 1.36 1.63 2.71
C GLU A 78 -0.08 2.04 3.05
N ILE A 79 -0.20 2.88 4.08
CA ILE A 79 -1.45 3.54 4.48
C ILE A 79 -1.13 5.02 4.63
N ASP A 80 -1.76 5.86 3.82
CA ASP A 80 -1.62 7.30 3.91
C ASP A 80 -2.54 7.84 5.00
N ILE A 81 -1.93 8.39 6.05
CA ILE A 81 -2.66 9.22 7.02
C ILE A 81 -3.19 10.48 6.32
N ILE A 82 -2.35 11.10 5.50
CA ILE A 82 -2.63 12.34 4.77
C ILE A 82 -1.66 12.49 3.60
N GLU A 83 -2.19 12.51 2.37
CA GLU A 83 -1.51 13.05 1.21
C GLU A 83 -2.30 14.27 0.72
N ALA A 84 -1.94 15.44 1.24
CA ALA A 84 -2.65 16.70 0.96
C ALA A 84 -2.30 17.26 -0.41
N VAL A 85 -3.32 17.65 -1.18
CA VAL A 85 -3.16 18.26 -2.49
C VAL A 85 -4.09 19.48 -2.66
N ALA A 86 -3.59 20.46 -3.41
CA ALA A 86 -4.38 21.62 -3.80
C ALA A 86 -5.38 21.25 -4.90
N SER A 87 -6.62 21.75 -4.77
CA SER A 87 -7.63 21.63 -5.82
C SER A 87 -7.17 22.28 -7.12
N HIS A 88 -7.53 21.67 -8.26
CA HIS A 88 -7.31 22.24 -9.61
C HIS A 88 -8.10 23.52 -9.86
N VAL A 89 -9.15 23.77 -9.08
CA VAL A 89 -9.97 24.99 -9.16
C VAL A 89 -9.47 26.00 -8.13
N ARG A 90 -9.05 27.18 -8.62
CA ARG A 90 -8.60 28.29 -7.77
C ARG A 90 -9.70 28.72 -6.82
N GLY A 91 -9.37 28.86 -5.54
CA GLY A 91 -10.30 29.29 -4.50
C GLY A 91 -11.17 28.16 -3.93
N SER A 92 -11.06 26.93 -4.43
CA SER A 92 -11.66 25.75 -3.81
C SER A 92 -10.86 25.27 -2.59
N ARG A 93 -11.47 24.42 -1.76
CA ARG A 93 -10.76 23.75 -0.66
C ARG A 93 -9.76 22.74 -1.24
N GLY A 94 -8.61 22.58 -0.60
CA GLY A 94 -7.74 21.43 -0.85
C GLY A 94 -8.32 20.17 -0.19
N PHE A 95 -7.81 19.02 -0.55
CA PHE A 95 -8.25 17.73 -0.03
C PHE A 95 -7.03 16.84 0.22
N ALA A 96 -7.22 15.82 1.04
CA ALA A 96 -6.23 14.79 1.31
C ALA A 96 -6.70 13.49 0.66
N SER A 97 -5.79 12.81 -0.07
CA SER A 97 -5.93 11.38 -0.29
C SER A 97 -5.60 10.68 1.02
N MET A 98 -6.60 9.99 1.57
CA MET A 98 -6.49 9.13 2.73
C MET A 98 -6.69 7.71 2.23
N SER A 99 -5.63 6.90 2.19
CA SER A 99 -5.61 5.74 1.29
C SER A 99 -4.80 4.56 1.79
N ALA A 100 -5.04 3.40 1.18
CA ALA A 100 -4.20 2.21 1.30
C ALA A 100 -3.78 1.71 -0.09
N GLN A 101 -2.48 1.44 -0.22
CA GLN A 101 -1.84 0.97 -1.44
C GLN A 101 -1.76 -0.55 -1.37
N ILE A 102 -2.30 -1.20 -2.39
CA ILE A 102 -2.63 -2.61 -2.36
C ILE A 102 -2.06 -3.30 -3.59
N ALA A 103 -1.47 -4.47 -3.36
CA ALA A 103 -1.28 -5.51 -4.37
C ALA A 103 -1.62 -6.88 -3.76
N PRO A 104 -2.11 -7.85 -4.56
CA PRO A 104 -2.40 -7.75 -6.01
C PRO A 104 -3.63 -6.92 -6.35
N PHE A 105 -3.80 -6.62 -7.64
CA PHE A 105 -4.82 -5.71 -8.17
C PHE A 105 -6.07 -6.46 -8.65
N ASN A 106 -7.24 -5.88 -8.36
CA ASN A 106 -8.54 -6.26 -8.90
C ASN A 106 -8.65 -5.99 -10.41
N THR A 107 -9.65 -6.61 -11.02
CA THR A 107 -10.10 -6.27 -12.38
C THR A 107 -10.35 -4.76 -12.50
N GLY A 108 -9.55 -4.08 -13.33
CA GLY A 108 -9.67 -2.63 -13.56
C GLY A 108 -9.37 -1.75 -12.35
N TYR A 109 -8.63 -2.24 -11.35
CA TYR A 109 -8.41 -1.57 -10.05
C TYR A 109 -9.69 -1.30 -9.24
N ASN A 110 -10.80 -1.98 -9.58
CA ASN A 110 -12.07 -1.75 -8.89
C ASN A 110 -12.08 -2.47 -7.56
N LEU A 111 -12.34 -1.74 -6.47
CA LEU A 111 -12.64 -2.36 -5.19
C LEU A 111 -13.90 -3.21 -5.31
N THR A 112 -13.99 -4.25 -4.48
CA THR A 112 -15.20 -5.08 -4.40
C THR A 112 -16.34 -4.23 -3.83
N ASP A 113 -17.32 -3.92 -4.68
CA ASP A 113 -18.48 -3.11 -4.30
C ASP A 113 -19.62 -3.98 -3.77
N THR A 114 -19.59 -4.24 -2.47
CA THR A 114 -20.71 -4.84 -1.73
C THR A 114 -21.25 -3.84 -0.70
N PRO A 115 -22.50 -4.01 -0.22
CA PRO A 115 -23.00 -3.21 0.89
C PRO A 115 -22.02 -3.22 2.06
N SER A 116 -21.64 -2.05 2.57
CA SER A 116 -20.66 -1.86 3.65
C SER A 116 -19.21 -2.22 3.32
N SER A 117 -18.83 -2.44 2.06
CA SER A 117 -17.41 -2.59 1.67
C SER A 117 -16.62 -1.31 1.94
N THR A 118 -17.24 -0.16 1.67
CA THR A 118 -16.76 1.18 2.01
C THR A 118 -17.88 1.97 2.67
N GLU A 119 -17.52 2.84 3.61
CA GLU A 119 -18.47 3.69 4.34
C GLU A 119 -17.93 5.13 4.40
N PHE A 120 -18.81 6.11 4.20
CA PHE A 120 -18.48 7.54 4.31
C PHE A 120 -19.36 8.18 5.37
N PHE A 121 -18.73 8.80 6.36
CA PHE A 121 -19.39 9.34 7.56
C PHE A 121 -19.54 10.86 7.52
N SER A 122 -18.93 11.51 6.52
CA SER A 122 -18.90 12.97 6.37
C SER A 122 -19.26 13.37 4.94
N PRO A 123 -20.01 14.46 4.73
CA PRO A 123 -20.21 15.04 3.41
C PRO A 123 -18.93 15.65 2.81
N ASP A 124 -17.88 15.79 3.63
CA ASP A 124 -16.56 16.25 3.20
C ASP A 124 -15.65 15.08 2.73
N ALA A 125 -16.16 13.85 2.71
CA ALA A 125 -15.44 12.65 2.30
C ALA A 125 -16.16 11.95 1.15
N GLU A 126 -15.42 11.52 0.12
CA GLU A 126 -15.94 10.75 -1.00
C GLU A 126 -14.91 9.75 -1.53
N LEU A 127 -15.35 8.73 -2.28
CA LEU A 127 -14.45 7.77 -2.88
C LEU A 127 -13.62 8.47 -3.97
N ASN A 128 -12.30 8.28 -3.93
CA ASN A 128 -11.41 8.87 -4.90
C ASN A 128 -11.59 8.21 -6.28
N SER A 129 -11.68 9.04 -7.31
CA SER A 129 -11.68 8.56 -8.70
C SER A 129 -10.32 8.03 -9.16
N TYR A 130 -9.23 8.39 -8.47
CA TYR A 130 -7.92 7.78 -8.65
C TYR A 130 -7.88 6.39 -8.02
N THR A 131 -7.69 5.36 -8.84
CA THR A 131 -7.70 3.95 -8.41
C THR A 131 -6.31 3.31 -8.38
N GLY A 132 -5.25 4.07 -8.64
CA GLY A 132 -3.86 3.61 -8.52
C GLY A 132 -3.00 3.84 -9.76
N SER A 133 -2.00 3.01 -9.97
CA SER A 133 -1.06 3.03 -11.09
C SER A 133 -0.68 1.63 -11.52
N VAL A 134 0.17 1.51 -12.54
CA VAL A 134 0.75 0.23 -12.94
C VAL A 134 1.55 -0.49 -11.84
N TYR A 135 1.92 0.22 -10.77
CA TYR A 135 2.66 -0.33 -9.63
C TYR A 135 1.84 -0.41 -8.34
N GLN A 136 0.58 0.04 -8.32
CA GLN A 136 -0.28 -0.05 -7.13
C GLN A 136 -1.76 -0.01 -7.49
N GLN A 137 -2.61 -0.72 -6.77
CA GLN A 137 -4.02 -0.33 -6.65
C GLN A 137 -4.17 0.57 -5.43
N ALA A 138 -4.99 1.61 -5.53
CA ALA A 138 -5.31 2.47 -4.40
C ALA A 138 -6.75 2.26 -3.94
N ALA A 139 -6.93 1.97 -2.66
CA ALA A 139 -8.21 2.15 -1.97
C ALA A 139 -8.18 3.51 -1.28
N SER A 140 -8.82 4.52 -1.86
CA SER A 140 -8.61 5.92 -1.48
C SER A 140 -9.93 6.66 -1.28
N GLY A 141 -10.03 7.38 -0.16
CA GLY A 141 -11.04 8.41 0.08
C GLY A 141 -10.41 9.79 -0.07
N LEU A 142 -11.10 10.71 -0.74
CA LEU A 142 -10.77 12.12 -0.73
C LEU A 142 -11.49 12.79 0.42
N VAL A 143 -10.75 13.49 1.27
CA VAL A 143 -11.29 14.21 2.43
C VAL A 143 -10.89 15.67 2.36
N TYR A 144 -11.84 16.60 2.42
CA TYR A 144 -11.50 18.02 2.39
C TYR A 144 -10.65 18.45 3.59
N THR A 145 -9.53 19.10 3.30
CA THR A 145 -8.68 19.71 4.33
C THR A 145 -9.29 20.99 4.92
N LYS A 146 -8.90 21.33 6.15
CA LYS A 146 -9.26 22.59 6.79
C LYS A 146 -8.45 23.74 6.19
N ARG A 147 -9.14 24.75 5.65
CA ARG A 147 -8.47 25.95 5.10
C ARG A 147 -7.61 26.68 6.12
N SER A 148 -8.02 26.69 7.39
CA SER A 148 -7.27 27.32 8.48
C SER A 148 -5.94 26.63 8.76
N ALA A 149 -5.75 25.38 8.31
CA ALA A 149 -4.56 24.58 8.58
C ALA A 149 -3.41 24.74 7.58
N TYR A 150 -3.57 25.61 6.58
CA TYR A 150 -2.48 26.00 5.69
C TYR A 150 -1.66 27.11 6.34
N GLU A 151 -0.33 27.05 6.16
CA GLU A 151 0.64 27.97 6.78
C GLU A 151 0.28 29.45 6.53
N ASP A 152 -0.05 29.80 5.28
CA ASP A 152 -0.35 31.17 4.86
C ASP A 152 -1.79 31.63 5.16
N THR A 153 -2.58 30.88 5.93
CA THR A 153 -3.96 31.25 6.28
C THR A 153 -4.12 31.65 7.76
N GLN A 154 -4.73 30.81 8.59
CA GLN A 154 -4.82 31.01 10.04
C GLN A 154 -3.75 30.21 10.80
N ALA A 155 -2.98 29.37 10.09
CA ALA A 155 -1.91 28.55 10.65
C ALA A 155 -2.32 27.71 11.88
N THR A 156 -3.53 27.15 11.86
CA THR A 156 -4.02 26.26 12.93
C THR A 156 -3.59 24.82 12.71
N PHE A 157 -3.33 24.03 13.74
CA PHE A 157 -3.14 22.59 13.56
C PHE A 157 -4.46 21.86 13.28
N SER A 158 -4.38 20.78 12.50
CA SER A 158 -5.46 19.81 12.31
C SER A 158 -4.88 18.40 12.48
N SER A 159 -5.54 17.58 13.29
CA SER A 159 -5.15 16.19 13.52
C SER A 159 -5.67 15.33 12.37
N ASN A 160 -4.81 14.54 11.75
CA ASN A 160 -5.19 13.54 10.76
C ASN A 160 -4.69 12.19 11.28
N GLY A 161 -5.50 11.16 11.13
CA GLY A 161 -5.17 9.85 11.68
C GLY A 161 -5.99 8.74 11.05
N PHE A 162 -5.56 7.51 11.31
CA PHE A 162 -6.40 6.34 11.08
C PHE A 162 -6.36 5.42 12.29
N GLU A 163 -7.41 4.62 12.41
CA GLU A 163 -7.49 3.44 13.25
C GLU A 163 -7.69 2.24 12.32
N TYR A 164 -7.13 1.09 12.65
CA TYR A 164 -7.33 -0.10 11.83
C TYR A 164 -7.36 -1.37 12.67
N ASN A 165 -8.20 -2.30 12.24
CA ASN A 165 -8.25 -3.68 12.72
C ASN A 165 -7.70 -4.59 11.62
N PRO A 166 -6.46 -5.09 11.75
CA PRO A 166 -5.83 -5.93 10.73
C PRO A 166 -6.63 -7.18 10.38
N GLY A 167 -6.45 -7.64 9.14
CA GLY A 167 -6.88 -8.95 8.71
C GLY A 167 -7.95 -9.03 7.65
N SER A 168 -8.48 -10.24 7.53
CA SER A 168 -9.46 -10.62 6.50
C SER A 168 -10.83 -10.92 7.07
N ASP A 169 -11.01 -10.78 8.38
CA ASP A 169 -12.29 -11.04 9.03
C ASP A 169 -13.32 -9.97 8.64
N PRO A 170 -14.63 -10.26 8.72
CA PRO A 170 -15.66 -9.31 8.33
C PRO A 170 -15.64 -7.98 9.10
N ASP A 171 -14.99 -7.95 10.26
CA ASP A 171 -14.79 -6.79 11.12
C ASP A 171 -13.37 -6.19 11.04
N SER A 172 -12.52 -6.67 10.12
CA SER A 172 -11.25 -6.01 9.79
C SER A 172 -11.50 -4.76 8.93
N TYR A 173 -10.85 -3.64 9.26
CA TYR A 173 -11.07 -2.34 8.60
C TYR A 173 -9.87 -1.39 8.73
N ILE A 174 -9.89 -0.31 7.94
CA ILE A 174 -9.15 0.94 8.20
C ILE A 174 -10.17 2.08 8.23
N LEU A 175 -10.15 2.91 9.26
CA LEU A 175 -11.01 4.06 9.48
C LEU A 175 -10.15 5.32 9.55
N TRP A 176 -10.36 6.26 8.63
CA TRP A 176 -9.65 7.54 8.64
C TRP A 176 -10.45 8.62 9.38
N THR A 177 -9.72 9.53 10.01
CA THR A 177 -10.27 10.60 10.85
C THR A 177 -9.61 11.94 10.57
N VAL A 178 -10.39 13.00 10.74
CA VAL A 178 -9.90 14.40 10.79
C VAL A 178 -10.41 15.01 12.09
N ASP A 179 -9.49 15.51 12.92
CA ASP A 179 -9.76 16.09 14.24
C ASP A 179 -10.58 15.18 15.18
N GLY A 180 -10.38 13.87 15.03
CA GLY A 180 -11.07 12.83 15.80
C GLY A 180 -12.42 12.41 15.21
N ASP A 181 -12.95 13.14 14.24
CA ASP A 181 -14.20 12.78 13.57
C ASP A 181 -13.94 11.73 12.48
N PRO A 182 -14.75 10.64 12.41
CA PRO A 182 -14.63 9.63 11.36
C PRO A 182 -15.00 10.21 9.99
N MET A 183 -14.17 9.95 8.98
CA MET A 183 -14.35 10.47 7.63
C MET A 183 -14.84 9.38 6.68
N TRP A 184 -14.05 8.31 6.55
CA TRP A 184 -14.41 7.16 5.73
C TRP A 184 -13.73 5.89 6.25
N ARG A 185 -14.31 4.73 5.92
CA ARG A 185 -13.82 3.41 6.30
C ARG A 185 -13.71 2.51 5.07
N LEU A 186 -12.59 1.80 4.99
CA LEU A 186 -12.36 0.67 4.11
C LEU A 186 -12.51 -0.62 4.92
N ASN A 187 -13.54 -1.41 4.63
CA ASN A 187 -13.69 -2.72 5.26
C ASN A 187 -13.00 -3.81 4.42
N SER A 188 -12.58 -4.90 5.05
CA SER A 188 -11.86 -6.01 4.40
C SER A 188 -12.62 -6.60 3.21
N GLN A 189 -13.95 -6.51 3.18
CA GLN A 189 -14.76 -6.99 2.06
C GLN A 189 -14.51 -6.21 0.76
N ALA A 190 -14.07 -4.94 0.84
CA ALA A 190 -13.66 -4.17 -0.34
C ALA A 190 -12.41 -4.77 -1.02
N LEU A 191 -11.62 -5.54 -0.28
CA LEU A 191 -10.38 -6.18 -0.73
C LEU A 191 -10.57 -7.68 -0.98
N GLY A 192 -11.83 -8.08 -1.22
CA GLY A 192 -12.23 -9.46 -1.45
C GLY A 192 -11.56 -10.13 -2.66
N PRO A 193 -11.75 -11.44 -2.82
CA PRO A 193 -11.29 -12.18 -4.00
C PRO A 193 -11.83 -11.59 -5.30
N ASP A 194 -11.03 -11.68 -6.38
CA ASP A 194 -11.38 -11.20 -7.71
C ASP A 194 -11.20 -12.33 -8.73
N VAL A 195 -12.32 -12.84 -9.23
CA VAL A 195 -12.33 -13.97 -10.17
C VAL A 195 -11.71 -13.61 -11.52
N GLY A 196 -11.86 -12.35 -11.96
CA GLY A 196 -11.34 -11.88 -13.25
C GLY A 196 -9.82 -11.92 -13.32
N THR A 197 -9.17 -11.61 -12.19
CA THR A 197 -7.71 -11.64 -12.01
C THR A 197 -7.21 -12.87 -11.25
N GLN A 198 -8.12 -13.76 -10.84
CA GLN A 198 -7.84 -15.02 -10.14
C GLN A 198 -7.02 -14.85 -8.85
N ILE A 199 -7.29 -13.77 -8.10
CA ILE A 199 -6.68 -13.50 -6.80
C ILE A 199 -7.70 -13.77 -5.69
N GLY A 200 -7.21 -14.26 -4.55
CA GLY A 200 -7.92 -14.41 -3.29
C GLY A 200 -8.06 -13.12 -2.49
N GLN A 201 -8.53 -13.29 -1.24
CA GLN A 201 -8.71 -12.21 -0.27
C GLN A 201 -7.38 -11.55 0.05
N ARG A 202 -7.37 -10.22 0.05
CA ARG A 202 -6.26 -9.43 0.60
C ARG A 202 -6.62 -8.99 2.01
N PRO A 203 -5.75 -9.22 3.02
CA PRO A 203 -5.99 -8.71 4.35
C PRO A 203 -5.79 -7.19 4.39
N ILE A 204 -6.51 -6.53 5.31
CA ILE A 204 -6.01 -5.31 5.92
C ILE A 204 -4.66 -5.64 6.58
N ALA A 205 -3.63 -4.86 6.26
CA ALA A 205 -2.24 -5.20 6.54
C ALA A 205 -1.95 -5.65 7.97
N TYR A 206 -1.30 -6.81 8.12
CA TYR A 206 -0.72 -7.28 9.39
C TYR A 206 0.73 -6.82 9.60
N GLU A 207 1.40 -6.37 8.53
CA GLU A 207 2.81 -6.02 8.59
C GLU A 207 3.06 -4.80 9.49
N PRO A 208 4.13 -4.80 10.29
CA PRO A 208 4.56 -3.60 10.98
C PRO A 208 4.94 -2.53 9.95
N MET A 209 4.46 -1.30 10.18
CA MET A 209 4.75 -0.13 9.35
C MET A 209 5.55 0.89 10.16
N TYR A 210 6.21 1.80 9.46
CA TYR A 210 6.88 2.95 10.05
C TYR A 210 6.28 4.23 9.48
N ILE A 211 6.34 5.31 10.25
CA ILE A 211 5.72 6.58 9.88
C ILE A 211 6.71 7.41 9.07
N LEU A 212 6.28 7.86 7.90
CA LEU A 212 6.99 8.82 7.06
C LEU A 212 6.23 10.14 7.03
N LEU A 213 6.92 11.22 7.36
CA LEU A 213 6.42 12.58 7.22
C LEU A 213 7.35 13.32 6.26
N ASN A 214 6.82 13.76 5.13
CA ASN A 214 7.58 14.48 4.12
C ASN A 214 6.77 15.66 3.58
N LEU A 215 7.47 16.66 3.07
CA LEU A 215 6.90 17.76 2.30
C LEU A 215 7.57 17.76 0.94
N GLY A 216 6.78 17.59 -0.11
CA GLY A 216 7.25 17.53 -1.49
C GLY A 216 6.42 18.41 -2.42
N ILE A 217 6.97 18.66 -3.61
CA ILE A 217 6.25 19.32 -4.70
C ILE A 217 6.21 18.40 -5.91
N SER A 218 5.03 18.17 -6.47
CA SER A 218 4.83 17.30 -7.61
C SER A 218 3.81 17.89 -8.58
N ALA A 219 4.15 17.89 -9.87
CA ALA A 219 3.23 18.27 -10.94
C ALA A 219 2.33 17.11 -11.40
N SER A 220 2.46 15.93 -10.78
CA SER A 220 1.69 14.74 -11.17
C SER A 220 0.24 14.76 -10.68
N PHE A 221 -0.04 15.47 -9.58
CA PHE A 221 -1.36 15.49 -8.94
C PHE A 221 -2.12 16.81 -9.13
N THR A 222 -1.42 17.92 -9.28
CA THR A 222 -2.02 19.23 -9.53
C THR A 222 -1.05 20.15 -10.28
N THR A 223 -1.59 21.18 -10.93
CA THR A 223 -0.78 22.17 -11.64
C THR A 223 -0.10 23.09 -10.63
N VAL A 224 1.22 23.18 -10.70
CA VAL A 224 2.01 24.04 -9.81
C VAL A 224 1.95 25.50 -10.29
N ASP A 225 1.39 26.39 -9.47
CA ASP A 225 1.38 27.84 -9.72
C ASP A 225 2.65 28.52 -9.17
N TRP A 226 3.75 28.35 -9.91
CA TRP A 226 5.07 28.87 -9.53
C TRP A 226 5.12 30.37 -9.21
N ARG A 227 4.21 31.18 -9.76
CA ARG A 227 4.23 32.65 -9.57
C ARG A 227 3.70 33.08 -8.22
N HIS A 228 2.90 32.25 -7.56
CA HIS A 228 2.20 32.59 -6.32
C HIS A 228 2.63 31.70 -5.14
N LEU A 229 3.67 30.87 -5.31
CA LEU A 229 4.26 30.13 -4.20
C LEU A 229 5.20 31.03 -3.38
N THR A 230 5.00 31.02 -2.07
CA THR A 230 5.89 31.64 -1.09
C THR A 230 6.95 30.63 -0.66
N TRP A 231 8.21 31.07 -0.54
CA TRP A 231 9.32 30.20 -0.14
C TRP A 231 10.12 30.80 1.03
N PRO A 232 10.65 29.98 1.95
CA PRO A 232 10.48 28.52 2.03
C PRO A 232 9.05 28.13 2.43
N ALA A 233 8.55 27.01 1.91
CA ALA A 233 7.29 26.41 2.33
C ALA A 233 7.53 25.44 3.49
N THR A 234 6.69 25.46 4.52
CA THR A 234 6.90 24.67 5.75
C THR A 234 5.72 23.76 6.02
N MET A 235 6.02 22.51 6.42
CA MET A 235 5.05 21.62 7.05
C MET A 235 5.41 21.50 8.53
N LEU A 236 4.54 22.03 9.40
CA LEU A 236 4.72 21.97 10.84
C LEU A 236 3.99 20.76 11.41
N VAL A 237 4.68 19.99 12.24
CA VAL A 237 4.14 18.83 12.96
C VAL A 237 4.33 19.07 14.44
N ASP A 238 3.24 19.29 15.16
CA ASP A 238 3.27 19.52 16.61
C ASP A 238 3.56 18.21 17.36
N TYR A 239 2.86 17.13 16.99
CA TYR A 239 3.08 15.82 17.57
C TYR A 239 2.69 14.68 16.63
N VAL A 240 3.22 13.49 16.93
CA VAL A 240 2.76 12.21 16.41
C VAL A 240 2.38 11.35 17.62
N ARG A 241 1.26 10.64 17.52
CA ARG A 241 0.82 9.68 18.53
C ARG A 241 0.55 8.33 17.87
N VAL A 242 0.97 7.27 18.54
CA VAL A 242 0.74 5.88 18.15
C VAL A 242 0.18 5.17 19.37
N TRP A 243 -0.89 4.41 19.15
CA TRP A 243 -1.56 3.63 20.18
C TRP A 243 -1.54 2.16 19.80
N GLN A 244 -1.42 1.30 20.80
CA GLN A 244 -1.67 -0.14 20.69
C GLN A 244 -2.75 -0.48 21.71
N VAL A 245 -3.56 -1.51 21.43
CA VAL A 245 -4.57 -1.99 22.37
C VAL A 245 -3.88 -2.52 23.62
N GLU A 246 -4.36 -2.14 24.80
CA GLU A 246 -3.80 -2.56 26.08
C GLU A 246 -3.81 -4.10 26.17
N GLY A 247 -2.64 -4.69 26.42
CA GLY A 247 -2.44 -6.14 26.49
C GLY A 247 -2.18 -6.84 25.15
N GLU A 248 -2.23 -6.10 24.04
CA GLU A 248 -1.88 -6.58 22.69
C GLU A 248 -0.62 -5.87 22.14
N GLU A 249 0.20 -5.31 23.02
CA GLU A 249 1.39 -4.57 22.62
C GLU A 249 2.39 -5.48 21.90
N ASN A 250 2.84 -5.04 20.74
CA ASN A 250 3.81 -5.76 19.92
C ASN A 250 4.81 -4.77 19.33
N VAL A 251 6.03 -4.78 19.86
CA VAL A 251 7.11 -3.86 19.49
C VAL A 251 8.39 -4.66 19.25
N GLY A 252 9.05 -4.41 18.13
CA GLY A 252 10.34 -5.01 17.78
C GLY A 252 10.36 -5.57 16.36
N CYS A 253 11.49 -6.17 15.98
CA CYS A 253 11.69 -6.79 14.66
C CYS A 253 11.58 -8.32 14.68
N ASP A 254 11.30 -8.94 15.83
CA ASP A 254 11.28 -10.39 15.96
C ASP A 254 10.12 -10.97 16.79
N PRO A 255 8.87 -10.49 16.60
CA PRO A 255 7.73 -11.14 17.24
C PRO A 255 7.52 -12.55 16.69
N GLU A 256 6.94 -13.44 17.50
CA GLU A 256 6.75 -14.86 17.16
C GLU A 256 5.95 -15.05 15.86
N ASN A 257 4.95 -14.19 15.62
CA ASN A 257 4.12 -14.21 14.42
C ASN A 257 4.76 -13.49 13.21
N ALA A 258 5.90 -12.82 13.37
CA ALA A 258 6.66 -12.19 12.30
C ALA A 258 8.18 -12.12 12.61
N PRO A 259 8.89 -13.25 12.66
CA PRO A 259 10.29 -13.31 13.08
C PRO A 259 11.23 -12.81 11.97
N THR A 260 11.45 -11.49 11.89
CA THR A 260 12.20 -10.88 10.78
C THR A 260 13.66 -10.56 11.09
N ALA A 261 14.10 -10.62 12.35
CA ALA A 261 15.42 -10.13 12.71
C ALA A 261 16.56 -10.89 12.01
N ALA A 262 16.47 -12.22 11.93
CA ALA A 262 17.47 -13.03 11.26
C ALA A 262 17.56 -12.74 9.75
N TYR A 263 16.41 -12.51 9.10
CA TYR A 263 16.36 -12.15 7.67
C TYR A 263 16.96 -10.77 7.42
N ILE A 264 16.62 -9.79 8.27
CA ILE A 264 17.16 -8.43 8.17
C ILE A 264 18.68 -8.45 8.37
N GLU A 265 19.21 -9.21 9.34
CA GLU A 265 20.65 -9.30 9.55
C GLU A 265 21.36 -10.03 8.39
N LYS A 266 20.78 -11.11 7.85
CA LYS A 266 21.30 -11.80 6.65
C LYS A 266 21.39 -10.85 5.44
N HIS A 267 20.45 -9.90 5.33
CA HIS A 267 20.34 -8.95 4.22
C HIS A 267 20.62 -7.50 4.64
N LYS A 268 21.46 -7.30 5.64
CA LYS A 268 21.65 -6.01 6.33
C LYS A 268 21.89 -4.84 5.38
N GLU A 269 22.70 -5.04 4.35
CA GLU A 269 23.00 -3.97 3.40
C GLU A 269 21.73 -3.43 2.72
N ALA A 270 20.81 -4.30 2.31
CA ALA A 270 19.58 -3.89 1.63
C ALA A 270 18.64 -3.08 2.54
N TYR A 271 18.70 -3.30 3.86
CA TYR A 271 17.84 -2.63 4.83
C TYR A 271 18.45 -1.35 5.43
N TYR A 272 19.77 -1.20 5.36
CA TYR A 272 20.50 -0.08 5.96
C TYR A 272 21.17 0.85 4.93
N ASN A 273 21.08 0.54 3.63
CA ASN A 273 21.63 1.38 2.56
C ASN A 273 20.51 2.02 1.74
N ALA A 274 20.25 3.32 1.98
CA ALA A 274 19.21 4.07 1.29
C ALA A 274 19.44 4.23 -0.24
N ASN A 275 20.64 3.94 -0.75
CA ASN A 275 20.90 3.96 -2.19
C ASN A 275 20.46 2.66 -2.91
N LEU A 276 20.09 1.62 -2.17
CA LEU A 276 19.57 0.37 -2.71
C LEU A 276 18.04 0.38 -2.65
N THR A 277 17.41 0.68 -3.79
CA THR A 277 15.95 0.89 -3.88
C THR A 277 15.24 -0.27 -4.54
N THR A 278 15.98 -1.23 -5.09
CA THR A 278 15.45 -2.43 -5.76
C THR A 278 16.22 -3.67 -5.34
N TRP A 279 15.57 -4.84 -5.39
CA TRP A 279 16.18 -6.08 -4.92
C TRP A 279 17.06 -6.75 -5.99
N THR A 280 16.54 -6.85 -7.22
CA THR A 280 17.09 -7.68 -8.30
C THR A 280 17.96 -6.92 -9.30
N GLU A 281 17.79 -5.60 -9.42
CA GLU A 281 18.59 -4.79 -10.34
C GLU A 281 20.07 -4.81 -9.95
N THR A 282 20.92 -4.43 -10.89
CA THR A 282 22.36 -4.34 -10.65
C THR A 282 22.70 -3.19 -9.72
N ARG A 283 23.87 -3.26 -9.07
CA ARG A 283 24.34 -2.22 -8.15
C ARG A 283 24.48 -0.85 -8.83
N GLU A 284 24.86 -0.83 -10.10
CA GLU A 284 24.98 0.40 -10.90
C GLU A 284 23.63 1.09 -11.12
N ARG A 285 22.52 0.34 -11.06
CA ARG A 285 21.15 0.83 -11.18
C ARG A 285 20.46 1.04 -9.83
N GLY A 286 21.21 1.00 -8.73
CA GLY A 286 20.68 1.14 -7.37
C GLY A 286 19.99 -0.11 -6.85
N GLY A 287 20.36 -1.29 -7.35
CA GLY A 287 19.82 -2.57 -6.90
C GLY A 287 20.75 -3.34 -5.97
N TYR A 288 20.17 -4.15 -5.08
CA TYR A 288 20.90 -5.05 -4.18
C TYR A 288 21.53 -6.26 -4.90
N ALA A 289 21.17 -6.48 -6.17
CA ALA A 289 21.68 -7.55 -7.02
C ALA A 289 21.49 -8.96 -6.42
N GLN A 290 20.33 -9.22 -5.82
CA GLN A 290 19.93 -10.54 -5.30
C GLN A 290 18.73 -11.10 -6.05
N SER A 291 18.63 -12.42 -6.14
CA SER A 291 17.45 -13.09 -6.67
C SER A 291 16.30 -13.11 -5.65
N PHE A 292 15.08 -13.32 -6.13
CA PHE A 292 13.99 -13.74 -5.25
C PHE A 292 14.23 -15.18 -4.79
N PRO A 293 13.69 -15.58 -3.62
CA PRO A 293 13.63 -16.98 -3.22
C PRO A 293 12.91 -17.83 -4.28
N GLY A 294 13.28 -19.10 -4.39
CA GLY A 294 12.65 -20.01 -5.34
C GLY A 294 11.13 -20.13 -5.12
N ASN A 295 10.36 -20.18 -6.20
CA ASN A 295 8.90 -20.21 -6.20
C ASN A 295 8.35 -21.51 -6.81
N SER A 296 7.50 -22.23 -6.07
CA SER A 296 6.92 -23.50 -6.53
C SER A 296 5.99 -23.33 -7.75
N MET A 297 5.32 -22.19 -7.90
CA MET A 297 4.49 -21.91 -9.08
C MET A 297 5.29 -21.70 -10.35
N LEU A 298 6.60 -21.43 -10.23
CA LEU A 298 7.53 -21.27 -11.34
C LEU A 298 8.35 -22.54 -11.61
N GLY A 299 8.08 -23.65 -10.91
CA GLY A 299 8.85 -24.89 -11.06
C GLY A 299 10.29 -24.78 -10.56
N GLN A 300 10.54 -23.93 -9.57
CA GLN A 300 11.87 -23.68 -9.00
C GLN A 300 12.14 -24.50 -7.72
N CYS A 301 11.18 -25.37 -7.37
CA CYS A 301 11.29 -26.42 -6.37
C CYS A 301 11.06 -27.76 -7.12
#